data_AF-A0A8C3NYX9-F1
#
_entry.id   AF-A0A8C3NYX9-F1
#
_cell.length_a   1.000
_cell.length_b   1.000
_cell.length_c   1.000
_cell.angle_alpha   90.00
_cell.angle_beta   90.00
_cell.angle_gamma   90.00
#
_symmetry.space_group_name_H-M   'P 1'
#
loop_
_entity.id
_entity.type
_entity.pdbx_description
1 polymer ?
#
loop_
_entity_poly.entity_id
_entity_poly.type
_entity_poly.pdbx_seq_one_letter_code
_entity_poly.pdbx_strand_id
1 'polypeptide(L)'
;MAFAPPKPSAGSGLQLRLSAWTPLNHQLINGKVFEERRALLGKWFDKWTDGQRRRILVDLLERCSLSQQKFCAKQLQARVPTEAVDFTTRLPRVLSLYIFSFLDPRSLCRCAQVSWHWKYLSELDQLWMLKCLRFGWFINFCPTPFEQGVWKKHYIEMVRELRVTRPKVRLRPASHLLHGFLSPLGKLGGLVPSPSAS
;
A
#
# COMPACT_ATOMS: atom_id res chain seq x y z
N MET A 1 -58.01 68.82 -33.01
CA MET A 1 -57.10 67.74 -33.47
C MET A 1 -55.91 67.70 -32.53
N ALA A 2 -55.69 66.61 -31.80
CA ALA A 2 -54.51 66.42 -30.96
C ALA A 2 -53.90 65.07 -31.31
N PHE A 3 -52.73 65.08 -31.94
CA PHE A 3 -51.97 63.88 -32.25
C PHE A 3 -51.21 63.43 -30.98
N ALA A 4 -51.45 62.19 -30.56
CA ALA A 4 -50.67 61.53 -29.50
C ALA A 4 -49.26 61.16 -30.01
N PRO A 5 -48.23 61.14 -29.15
CA PRO A 5 -46.87 60.78 -29.55
C PRO A 5 -46.75 59.27 -29.81
N PRO A 6 -45.80 58.83 -30.67
CA PRO A 6 -45.65 57.42 -31.02
C PRO A 6 -45.10 56.60 -29.86
N LYS A 7 -45.54 55.34 -29.78
CA LYS A 7 -45.10 54.35 -28.78
C LYS A 7 -43.58 54.13 -28.86
N PRO A 8 -42.86 54.00 -27.74
CA PRO A 8 -41.46 53.63 -27.78
C PRO A 8 -41.33 52.20 -28.32
N SER A 9 -40.50 52.07 -29.34
CA SER A 9 -40.03 50.79 -29.89
C SER A 9 -39.58 49.87 -28.76
N ALA A 10 -39.98 48.60 -28.83
CA ALA A 10 -39.51 47.54 -27.94
C ALA A 10 -37.98 47.47 -28.00
N GLY A 11 -37.33 48.22 -27.10
CA GLY A 11 -35.92 48.09 -26.80
C GLY A 11 -35.69 46.67 -26.30
N SER A 12 -34.54 46.12 -26.66
CA SER A 12 -33.95 44.90 -26.15
C SER A 12 -33.91 44.92 -24.62
N GLY A 13 -35.03 44.58 -24.00
CA GLY A 13 -35.14 44.43 -22.57
C GLY A 13 -34.30 43.25 -22.15
N LEU A 14 -33.21 43.51 -21.42
CA LEU A 14 -32.54 42.50 -20.62
C LEU A 14 -33.59 41.83 -19.73
N GLN A 15 -34.03 40.64 -20.11
CA GLN A 15 -34.97 39.85 -19.32
C GLN A 15 -34.23 39.37 -18.07
N LEU A 16 -34.38 40.18 -17.02
CA LEU A 16 -33.58 40.17 -15.81
C LEU A 16 -34.16 39.18 -14.79
N ARG A 17 -33.91 37.88 -14.98
CA ARG A 17 -34.27 36.85 -13.99
C ARG A 17 -33.11 36.68 -12.97
N LEU A 18 -33.34 37.20 -11.77
CA LEU A 18 -32.42 37.45 -10.65
C LEU A 18 -31.69 36.24 -9.99
N SER A 19 -31.29 35.22 -10.74
CA SER A 19 -30.29 34.25 -10.28
C SER A 19 -29.52 33.55 -11.41
N ALA A 20 -29.86 33.84 -12.67
CA ALA A 20 -29.29 33.19 -13.86
C ALA A 20 -28.39 34.12 -14.69
N TRP A 21 -27.84 35.17 -14.07
CA TRP A 21 -26.94 36.16 -14.69
C TRP A 21 -25.55 35.58 -15.00
N THR A 22 -25.46 34.53 -15.79
CA THR A 22 -24.21 34.19 -16.46
C THR A 22 -24.23 34.93 -17.79
N PRO A 23 -23.40 35.96 -18.02
CA PRO A 23 -23.42 36.70 -19.29
C PRO A 23 -22.86 35.80 -20.39
N LEU A 24 -23.71 34.99 -21.02
CA LEU A 24 -23.29 34.00 -22.03
C LEU A 24 -22.79 34.68 -23.32
N ASN A 25 -23.27 35.89 -23.58
CA ASN A 25 -22.95 36.66 -24.80
C ASN A 25 -21.64 37.47 -24.68
N HIS A 26 -20.96 37.45 -23.52
CA HIS A 26 -19.72 38.19 -23.30
C HIS A 26 -18.67 37.31 -22.61
N GLN A 27 -17.79 36.70 -23.40
CA GLN A 27 -16.83 35.67 -22.96
C GLN A 27 -15.94 36.12 -21.77
N LEU A 28 -15.41 37.35 -21.79
CA LEU A 28 -14.56 37.83 -20.69
C LEU A 28 -15.31 37.95 -19.36
N ILE A 29 -16.51 38.54 -19.38
CA ILE A 29 -17.33 38.68 -18.17
C ILE A 29 -17.82 37.30 -17.72
N ASN A 30 -18.14 36.40 -18.66
CA ASN A 30 -18.49 35.01 -18.37
C ASN A 30 -17.39 34.30 -17.58
N GLY A 31 -16.15 34.36 -18.07
CA GLY A 31 -14.99 33.76 -17.41
C GLY A 31 -14.77 34.32 -16.01
N LYS A 32 -14.91 35.63 -15.84
CA LYS A 32 -14.81 36.27 -14.51
C LYS A 32 -15.89 35.75 -13.55
N VAL A 33 -17.15 35.73 -13.98
CA VAL A 33 -18.27 35.23 -13.17
C VAL A 33 -18.10 33.75 -12.83
N PHE A 34 -17.57 32.93 -13.74
CA PHE A 34 -17.28 31.53 -13.49
C PHE A 34 -16.26 31.38 -12.36
N GLU A 35 -15.13 32.09 -12.41
CA GLU A 35 -14.10 32.00 -11.37
C GLU A 35 -14.60 32.50 -10.00
N GLU A 36 -15.39 33.58 -9.97
CA GLU A 36 -16.02 34.07 -8.74
C GLU A 36 -16.96 33.02 -8.11
N ARG A 37 -17.80 32.38 -8.93
CA ARG A 37 -18.72 31.32 -8.47
C ARG A 37 -17.98 30.05 -8.06
N ARG A 38 -16.93 29.68 -8.77
CA ARG A 38 -16.07 28.54 -8.44
C ARG A 38 -15.39 28.76 -7.09
N ALA A 39 -14.85 29.95 -6.84
CA ALA A 39 -14.24 30.30 -5.57
C ALA A 39 -15.27 30.29 -4.42
N LEU A 40 -16.48 30.79 -4.66
CA LEU A 40 -17.57 30.76 -3.68
C LEU A 40 -17.99 29.32 -3.34
N LEU A 41 -18.12 28.45 -4.34
CA LEU A 41 -18.42 27.03 -4.14
C LEU A 41 -17.35 26.35 -3.26
N GLY A 42 -16.07 26.66 -3.47
CA GLY A 42 -14.98 26.18 -2.62
C GLY A 42 -15.17 26.58 -1.16
N LYS A 43 -15.47 27.86 -0.90
CA LYS A 43 -15.74 28.37 0.47
C LYS A 43 -16.93 27.66 1.14
N TRP A 44 -17.97 27.34 0.38
CA TRP A 44 -19.11 26.57 0.90
C TRP A 44 -18.75 25.12 1.17
N PHE A 45 -18.03 24.49 0.25
CA PHE A 45 -17.55 23.12 0.39
C PHE A 45 -16.73 22.92 1.65
N ASP A 46 -15.84 23.87 1.97
CA ASP A 46 -15.02 23.83 3.19
C ASP A 46 -15.85 23.91 4.48
N LYS A 47 -17.03 24.54 4.45
CA LYS A 47 -17.95 24.66 5.59
C LYS A 47 -18.93 23.49 5.73
N TRP A 48 -19.11 22.69 4.67
CA TRP A 48 -20.04 21.57 4.68
C TRP A 48 -19.53 20.37 5.48
N THR A 49 -20.46 19.61 6.03
CA THR A 49 -20.17 18.33 6.67
C THR A 49 -19.72 17.30 5.63
N ASP A 50 -19.02 16.28 6.09
CA ASP A 50 -18.55 15.17 5.25
C ASP A 50 -19.72 14.45 4.51
N GLY A 51 -20.88 14.31 5.16
CA GLY A 51 -22.09 13.79 4.51
C GLY A 51 -22.64 14.71 3.41
N GLN A 52 -22.64 16.02 3.62
CA GLN A 52 -23.05 17.01 2.61
C GLN A 52 -22.07 17.04 1.42
N ARG A 53 -20.76 16.99 1.69
CA ARG A 53 -19.72 16.91 0.66
C ARG A 53 -19.85 15.67 -0.21
N ARG A 54 -20.11 14.50 0.40
CA ARG A 54 -20.37 13.28 -0.38
C ARG A 54 -21.60 13.41 -1.27
N ARG A 55 -22.71 13.92 -0.72
CA ARG A 55 -23.96 14.08 -1.46
C ARG A 55 -23.78 14.96 -2.70
N ILE A 56 -23.21 16.16 -2.53
CA ILE A 56 -23.03 17.08 -3.65
C ILE A 56 -22.05 16.53 -4.71
N LEU A 57 -21.02 15.77 -4.31
CA LEU A 57 -20.12 15.12 -5.26
C LEU A 57 -20.82 14.08 -6.13
N VAL A 58 -21.70 13.27 -5.53
CA VAL A 58 -22.53 12.30 -6.27
C VAL A 58 -23.47 13.04 -7.23
N ASP A 59 -24.21 14.03 -6.74
CA ASP A 59 -25.15 14.82 -7.54
C ASP A 59 -24.46 15.51 -8.75
N LEU A 60 -23.21 15.97 -8.58
CA LEU A 60 -22.43 16.58 -9.66
C LEU A 60 -21.95 15.54 -10.69
N LEU A 61 -21.51 14.36 -10.24
CA LEU A 61 -21.08 13.28 -11.13
C LEU A 61 -22.24 12.72 -11.98
N GLU A 62 -23.44 12.64 -11.42
CA GLU A 62 -24.65 12.22 -12.15
C GLU A 62 -25.05 13.19 -13.25
N ARG A 63 -24.70 14.47 -13.12
CA ARG A 63 -24.93 15.51 -14.15
C ARG A 63 -23.85 15.52 -15.22
N CYS A 64 -22.72 14.84 -15.01
CA CYS A 64 -21.64 14.76 -15.98
C CYS A 64 -21.97 13.77 -17.11
N SER A 65 -21.57 14.12 -18.34
CA SER A 65 -21.51 13.17 -19.45
C SER A 65 -20.48 12.06 -19.19
N LEU A 66 -20.58 10.94 -19.92
CA LEU A 66 -19.61 9.84 -19.83
C LEU A 66 -18.15 10.31 -20.04
N SER A 67 -17.92 11.27 -20.95
CA SER A 67 -16.59 11.84 -21.19
C SER A 67 -16.06 12.60 -19.96
N GLN A 68 -16.93 13.40 -19.33
CA GLN A 68 -16.59 14.14 -18.11
C GLN A 68 -16.39 13.21 -16.91
N GLN A 69 -17.18 12.14 -16.78
CA GLN A 69 -16.99 11.12 -15.74
C GLN A 69 -15.64 10.39 -15.92
N LYS A 70 -15.26 10.03 -17.15
CA LYS A 70 -13.94 9.46 -17.46
C LYS A 70 -12.81 10.43 -17.11
N PHE A 71 -13.01 11.72 -17.38
CA PHE A 71 -12.06 12.76 -16.95
C PHE A 71 -11.93 12.79 -15.42
N CYS A 72 -13.04 12.81 -14.67
CA CYS A 72 -13.03 12.74 -13.21
C CYS A 72 -12.31 11.49 -12.68
N ALA A 73 -12.59 10.32 -13.27
CA ALA A 73 -11.92 9.07 -12.90
C ALA A 73 -10.39 9.18 -13.06
N LYS A 74 -9.91 9.69 -14.20
CA LYS A 74 -8.47 9.92 -14.42
C LYS A 74 -7.86 10.88 -13.40
N GLN A 75 -8.57 11.96 -13.06
CA GLN A 75 -8.13 12.93 -12.06
C GLN A 75 -8.05 12.33 -10.65
N LEU A 76 -8.97 11.44 -10.29
CA LEU A 76 -8.94 10.73 -9.02
C LEU A 76 -7.81 9.69 -9.00
N GLN A 77 -7.63 8.93 -10.08
CA GLN A 77 -6.60 7.89 -10.20
C GLN A 77 -5.18 8.46 -10.08
N ALA A 78 -4.96 9.68 -10.55
CA ALA A 78 -3.69 10.39 -10.40
C ALA A 78 -3.39 10.86 -8.96
N ARG A 79 -4.43 10.99 -8.10
CA ARG A 79 -4.31 11.48 -6.72
C ARG A 79 -4.41 10.37 -5.68
N VAL A 80 -5.15 9.32 -6.00
CA VAL A 80 -5.33 8.12 -5.17
C VAL A 80 -4.60 6.99 -5.87
N PRO A 81 -3.41 6.59 -5.40
CA PRO A 81 -2.64 5.53 -6.03
C PRO A 81 -3.48 4.27 -6.14
N THR A 82 -3.86 3.88 -7.36
CA THR A 82 -4.53 2.59 -7.62
C THR A 82 -3.53 1.42 -7.48
N GLU A 83 -2.24 1.74 -7.37
CA GLU A 83 -1.14 0.77 -7.28
C GLU A 83 -1.01 0.11 -5.90
N ALA A 84 -1.65 0.66 -4.87
CA ALA A 84 -1.70 0.07 -3.53
C ALA A 84 -2.98 -0.74 -3.27
N VAL A 85 -3.57 -1.32 -4.32
CA VAL A 85 -4.72 -2.21 -4.15
C VAL A 85 -4.21 -3.57 -3.68
N ASP A 86 -4.72 -4.01 -2.53
CA ASP A 86 -4.49 -5.34 -2.02
C ASP A 86 -5.01 -6.39 -3.02
N PHE A 87 -4.09 -7.01 -3.77
CA PHE A 87 -4.41 -7.99 -4.80
C PHE A 87 -5.22 -9.17 -4.25
N THR A 88 -5.06 -9.50 -2.97
CA THR A 88 -5.77 -10.61 -2.34
C THR A 88 -7.27 -10.38 -2.26
N THR A 89 -7.71 -9.12 -2.31
CA THR A 89 -9.13 -8.72 -2.33
C THR A 89 -9.74 -8.70 -3.73
N ARG A 90 -8.90 -8.75 -4.78
CA ARG A 90 -9.32 -8.67 -6.19
C ARG A 90 -9.24 -10.02 -6.90
N LEU A 91 -8.26 -10.84 -6.53
CA LEU A 91 -8.05 -12.15 -7.12
C LEU A 91 -8.86 -13.24 -6.38
N PRO A 92 -9.34 -14.27 -7.08
CA PRO A 92 -9.81 -15.49 -6.44
C PRO A 92 -8.75 -16.07 -5.48
N ARG A 93 -9.19 -16.59 -4.33
CA ARG A 93 -8.31 -17.12 -3.26
C ARG A 93 -7.22 -18.06 -3.77
N VAL A 94 -7.53 -18.90 -4.76
CA VAL A 94 -6.58 -19.85 -5.35
C VAL A 94 -5.37 -19.14 -5.98
N LEU A 95 -5.58 -18.03 -6.70
CA LEU A 95 -4.50 -17.27 -7.32
C LEU A 95 -3.66 -16.53 -6.27
N SER A 96 -4.31 -15.97 -5.25
CA SER A 96 -3.61 -15.34 -4.12
C SER A 96 -2.71 -16.34 -3.39
N LEU A 97 -3.20 -17.55 -3.15
CA LEU A 97 -2.42 -18.64 -2.57
C LEU A 97 -1.28 -19.10 -3.48
N TYR A 98 -1.51 -19.15 -4.79
CA TYR A 98 -0.46 -19.48 -5.75
C TYR A 98 0.69 -18.45 -5.67
N ILE A 99 0.38 -17.16 -5.64
CA ILE A 99 1.39 -16.09 -5.46
C ILE A 99 2.14 -16.28 -4.13
N PHE A 100 1.42 -16.48 -3.02
CA PHE A 100 2.04 -16.73 -1.71
C PHE A 100 2.89 -18.01 -1.66
N SER A 101 2.62 -19.00 -2.50
CA SER A 101 3.39 -20.25 -2.52
C SER A 101 4.87 -20.04 -2.91
N PHE A 102 5.16 -19.00 -3.69
CA PHE A 102 6.52 -18.62 -4.10
C PHE A 102 7.34 -17.94 -3.00
N LEU A 103 6.68 -17.44 -1.95
CA LEU A 103 7.36 -16.72 -0.87
C LEU A 103 8.05 -17.68 0.09
N ASP A 104 9.23 -17.32 0.58
CA ASP A 104 9.90 -18.06 1.64
C ASP A 104 9.16 -17.88 2.99
N PRO A 105 9.39 -18.77 3.98
CA PRO A 105 8.72 -18.69 5.28
C PRO A 105 8.88 -17.35 6.00
N ARG A 106 10.02 -16.66 5.87
CA ARG A 106 10.25 -15.36 6.51
C ARG A 106 9.40 -14.28 5.82
N SER A 107 9.33 -14.31 4.49
CA SER A 107 8.45 -13.41 3.73
C SER A 107 6.98 -13.64 4.05
N LEU A 108 6.52 -14.89 4.22
CA LEU A 108 5.16 -15.16 4.67
C LEU A 108 4.87 -14.64 6.08
N CYS A 109 5.85 -14.71 7.00
CA CYS A 109 5.71 -14.09 8.31
C CYS A 109 5.59 -12.56 8.24
N ARG A 110 6.20 -11.90 7.24
CA ARG A 110 5.98 -10.47 6.97
C ARG A 110 4.61 -10.22 6.37
N CYS A 111 4.15 -11.06 5.44
CA CYS A 111 2.79 -10.98 4.89
C CYS A 111 1.73 -11.02 6.01
N ALA A 112 1.90 -11.89 7.00
CA ALA A 112 1.00 -12.00 8.14
C ALA A 112 0.86 -10.71 8.98
N GLN A 113 1.76 -9.74 8.81
CA GLN A 113 1.73 -8.46 9.53
C GLN A 113 1.03 -7.34 8.74
N VAL A 114 0.62 -7.59 7.50
CA VAL A 114 -0.02 -6.57 6.63
C VAL A 114 -1.47 -6.32 7.03
N SER A 115 -2.26 -7.38 7.20
CA SER A 115 -3.66 -7.32 7.60
C SER A 115 -4.13 -8.66 8.18
N TRP A 116 -5.27 -8.69 8.86
CA TRP A 116 -5.88 -9.94 9.32
C TRP A 116 -6.19 -10.89 8.16
N HIS A 117 -6.58 -10.37 7.01
CA HIS A 117 -6.83 -11.18 5.81
C HIS A 117 -5.54 -11.80 5.27
N TRP A 118 -4.44 -11.04 5.21
CA TRP A 118 -3.14 -11.56 4.82
C TRP A 118 -2.58 -12.57 5.82
N LYS A 119 -2.81 -12.35 7.12
CA LYS A 119 -2.49 -13.33 8.16
C LYS A 119 -3.21 -14.65 7.90
N TYR A 120 -4.53 -14.61 7.73
CA TYR A 120 -5.31 -15.80 7.41
C TYR A 120 -4.73 -16.51 6.18
N LEU A 121 -4.53 -15.80 5.06
CA LEU A 121 -4.06 -16.41 3.82
C LEU A 121 -2.65 -17.01 3.92
N SER A 122 -1.71 -16.30 4.56
CA SER A 122 -0.30 -16.71 4.67
C SER A 122 -0.06 -17.83 5.69
N GLU A 123 -1.02 -18.11 6.57
CA GLU A 123 -0.95 -19.17 7.59
C GLU A 123 -1.65 -20.47 7.18
N LEU A 124 -2.29 -20.51 6.01
CA LEU A 124 -3.02 -21.68 5.52
C LEU A 124 -2.11 -22.88 5.27
N ASP A 125 -2.62 -24.05 5.66
CA ASP A 125 -1.91 -25.33 5.53
C ASP A 125 -1.53 -25.67 4.09
N GLN A 126 -2.31 -25.24 3.11
CA GLN A 126 -2.00 -25.41 1.69
C GLN A 126 -0.63 -24.81 1.31
N LEU A 127 -0.18 -23.74 1.99
CA LEU A 127 1.13 -23.14 1.78
C LEU A 127 2.22 -23.87 2.54
N TRP A 128 1.97 -24.19 3.80
CA TRP A 128 2.99 -24.74 4.71
C TRP A 128 3.24 -26.22 4.46
N MET A 129 2.23 -26.98 4.01
CA MET A 129 2.36 -28.37 3.58
C MET A 129 3.40 -28.51 2.49
N LEU A 130 3.27 -27.73 1.40
CA LEU A 130 4.24 -27.77 0.30
C LEU A 130 5.66 -27.43 0.75
N LYS A 131 5.82 -26.61 1.78
CA LYS A 131 7.14 -26.23 2.32
C LYS A 131 7.73 -27.35 3.18
N CYS A 132 6.94 -28.02 4.01
CA CYS A 132 7.38 -29.20 4.76
C CYS A 132 7.75 -30.35 3.83
N LEU A 133 6.90 -30.65 2.83
CA LEU A 133 7.11 -31.74 1.89
C LEU A 133 8.40 -31.57 1.05
N ARG A 134 8.81 -30.33 0.75
CA ARG A 134 10.11 -30.05 0.09
C ARG A 134 11.32 -30.53 0.88
N PHE A 135 11.20 -30.64 2.21
CA PHE A 135 12.25 -31.17 3.09
C PHE A 135 12.01 -32.64 3.49
N GLY A 136 10.98 -33.29 2.93
CA GLY A 136 10.59 -34.64 3.34
C GLY A 136 10.02 -34.70 4.75
N TRP A 137 9.47 -33.60 5.27
CA TRP A 137 8.82 -33.58 6.59
C TRP A 137 7.35 -33.93 6.44
N PHE A 138 6.98 -35.08 6.99
CA PHE A 138 5.63 -35.63 6.92
C PHE A 138 4.99 -35.62 8.31
N ILE A 139 3.68 -35.37 8.35
CA ILE A 139 2.89 -35.52 9.56
C ILE A 139 2.40 -36.96 9.65
N ASN A 140 2.53 -37.57 10.83
CA ASN A 140 2.15 -38.97 11.07
C ASN A 140 0.65 -39.19 11.31
N PHE A 141 -0.18 -38.18 11.04
CA PHE A 141 -1.63 -38.22 11.14
C PHE A 141 -2.23 -37.35 10.04
N CYS A 142 -3.50 -37.61 9.70
CA CYS A 142 -4.26 -36.81 8.75
C CYS A 142 -4.98 -35.67 9.49
N PRO A 143 -4.62 -34.39 9.28
CA PRO A 143 -5.36 -33.29 9.88
C PRO A 143 -6.81 -33.30 9.43
N THR A 144 -7.72 -33.01 10.35
CA THR A 144 -9.13 -32.82 9.99
C THR A 144 -9.31 -31.52 9.21
N PRO A 145 -10.36 -31.38 8.39
CA PRO A 145 -10.61 -30.13 7.64
C PRO A 145 -10.83 -28.89 8.52
N PHE A 146 -11.10 -29.08 9.81
CA PHE A 146 -11.35 -28.00 10.77
C PHE A 146 -10.08 -27.52 11.49
N GLU A 147 -9.01 -28.30 11.44
CA GLU A 147 -7.73 -27.93 12.03
C GLU A 147 -6.98 -27.00 11.08
N GLN A 148 -6.58 -25.83 11.58
CA GLN A 148 -5.85 -24.84 10.80
C GLN A 148 -4.44 -24.62 11.34
N GLY A 149 -3.49 -24.45 10.42
CA GLY A 149 -2.10 -24.12 10.71
C GLY A 149 -1.31 -25.29 11.29
N VAL A 150 -1.77 -26.53 11.09
CA VAL A 150 -1.09 -27.74 11.54
C VAL A 150 0.29 -27.85 10.88
N TRP A 151 0.36 -27.62 9.57
CA TRP A 151 1.61 -27.67 8.81
C TRP A 151 2.55 -26.53 9.17
N LYS A 152 2.02 -25.34 9.48
CA LYS A 152 2.84 -24.23 9.96
C LYS A 152 3.48 -24.56 11.32
N LYS A 153 2.70 -25.12 12.25
CA LYS A 153 3.21 -25.56 13.56
C LYS A 153 4.29 -26.62 13.40
N HIS A 154 4.02 -27.64 12.59
CA HIS A 154 4.99 -28.70 12.28
C HIS A 154 6.27 -28.14 11.65
N TYR A 155 6.16 -27.20 10.69
CA TYR A 155 7.33 -26.54 10.11
C TYR A 155 8.21 -25.86 11.18
N ILE A 156 7.58 -25.13 12.10
CA ILE A 156 8.28 -24.42 13.19
C ILE A 156 8.98 -25.43 14.12
N GLU A 157 8.32 -26.54 14.44
CA GLU A 157 8.86 -27.62 15.26
C GLU A 157 10.10 -28.26 14.60
N MET A 158 9.99 -28.70 13.36
CA MET A 158 11.11 -29.27 12.60
C MET A 158 12.30 -28.31 12.49
N VAL A 159 12.05 -27.02 12.23
CA VAL A 159 13.11 -26.00 12.21
C VAL A 159 13.78 -25.84 13.58
N ARG A 160 13.03 -25.96 14.67
CA ARG A 160 13.60 -25.92 16.03
C ARG A 160 14.48 -27.13 16.30
N GLU A 161 14.02 -28.34 15.97
CA GLU A 161 14.79 -29.58 16.14
C GLU A 161 16.11 -29.58 15.38
N LEU A 162 16.08 -29.14 14.12
CA LEU A 162 17.27 -29.02 13.29
C LEU A 162 18.25 -27.92 13.77
N ARG A 163 17.75 -26.90 14.46
CA ARG A 163 18.59 -25.84 15.05
C ARG A 163 19.15 -26.22 16.43
N VAL A 164 18.50 -27.11 17.17
CA VAL A 164 18.99 -27.65 18.45
C VAL A 164 20.13 -28.65 18.23
N THR A 165 20.15 -29.34 17.10
CA THR A 165 21.29 -30.17 16.64
C THR A 165 22.42 -29.32 16.05
N ARG A 166 22.96 -28.36 16.82
CA ARG A 166 24.29 -27.82 16.48
C ARG A 166 25.30 -28.98 16.54
N PRO A 167 26.24 -29.12 15.58
CA PRO A 167 27.24 -30.16 15.65
C PRO A 167 27.97 -30.09 16.98
N LYS A 168 28.00 -31.19 17.73
CA LYS A 168 28.86 -31.32 18.89
C LYS A 168 30.30 -31.32 18.36
N VAL A 169 30.96 -30.16 18.40
CA VAL A 169 32.38 -30.06 18.11
C VAL A 169 33.09 -30.96 19.11
N ARG A 170 33.59 -32.12 18.66
CA ARG A 170 34.49 -32.94 19.47
C ARG A 170 35.80 -32.17 19.58
N LEU A 171 35.94 -31.40 20.65
CA LEU A 171 37.26 -30.93 21.06
C LEU A 171 38.09 -32.19 21.36
N ARG A 172 39.12 -32.45 20.54
CA ARG A 172 40.14 -33.44 20.90
C ARG A 172 40.83 -32.95 22.17
N PRO A 173 41.03 -33.78 23.21
CA PRO A 173 41.89 -33.42 24.32
C PRO A 173 43.31 -33.19 23.78
N ALA A 174 43.81 -31.97 23.92
CA ALA A 174 45.21 -31.65 23.70
C ALA A 174 46.01 -32.15 24.91
N SER A 175 46.36 -33.44 24.93
CA SER A 175 47.21 -33.99 25.98
C SER A 175 48.17 -35.06 25.45
N HIS A 176 48.83 -34.79 24.33
CA HIS A 176 50.00 -35.57 23.89
C HIS A 176 50.98 -34.73 23.07
N LEU A 177 51.36 -33.53 23.51
CA LEU A 177 52.54 -32.83 22.97
C LEU A 177 53.14 -31.92 24.06
N LEU A 178 53.70 -32.51 25.11
CA LEU A 178 54.71 -31.86 25.94
C LEU A 178 55.86 -32.85 26.17
N HIS A 179 56.64 -33.10 25.14
CA HIS A 179 58.03 -33.47 25.31
C HIS A 179 58.80 -33.06 24.06
N GLY A 180 59.56 -31.97 24.16
CA GLY A 180 60.46 -31.57 23.09
C GLY A 180 60.86 -30.10 23.15
N PHE A 181 62.04 -29.87 23.72
CA PHE A 181 62.92 -28.72 23.53
C PHE A 181 62.63 -27.42 24.31
N LEU A 182 63.25 -27.38 25.49
CA LEU A 182 63.97 -26.22 26.00
C LEU A 182 65.02 -25.74 24.98
N SER A 183 64.96 -24.45 24.59
CA SER A 183 66.08 -23.49 24.75
C SER A 183 65.78 -22.12 24.11
N PRO A 184 66.45 -21.03 24.55
CA PRO A 184 65.79 -19.75 24.75
C PRO A 184 66.36 -18.56 23.94
N LEU A 185 65.68 -17.42 24.08
CA LEU A 185 66.19 -16.04 23.98
C LEU A 185 66.62 -15.51 22.59
N GLY A 186 65.81 -14.62 22.05
CA GLY A 186 66.14 -13.83 20.86
C GLY A 186 65.32 -12.55 20.71
N LYS A 187 65.62 -11.55 21.55
CA LYS A 187 65.49 -10.09 21.33
C LYS A 187 64.12 -9.48 21.00
N LEU A 188 63.61 -8.73 21.99
CA LEU A 188 62.77 -7.54 21.82
C LEU A 188 63.55 -6.39 21.16
N GLY A 189 62.83 -5.60 20.36
CA GLY A 189 63.18 -4.26 19.88
C GLY A 189 62.42 -4.03 18.56
N GLY A 190 61.34 -3.28 18.47
CA GLY A 190 61.04 -2.00 19.11
C GLY A 190 60.98 -0.95 18.00
N LEU A 191 59.82 -0.86 17.31
CA LEU A 191 59.56 0.18 16.31
C LEU A 191 58.52 1.15 16.88
N VAL A 192 59.02 2.32 17.25
CA VAL A 192 58.27 3.52 17.62
C VAL A 192 57.53 4.06 16.40
N PRO A 193 56.26 4.49 16.52
CA PRO A 193 55.70 5.50 15.62
C PRO A 193 55.68 6.86 16.34
N SER A 194 56.25 7.88 15.72
CA SER A 194 56.03 9.28 16.12
C SER A 194 54.95 9.91 15.23
N PRO A 195 54.02 10.71 15.79
CA PRO A 195 52.84 11.22 15.10
C PRO A 195 53.00 12.68 14.62
N SER A 196 52.13 13.07 13.65
CA SER A 196 51.55 14.43 13.42
C SER A 196 52.53 15.60 13.18
N ALA A 197 52.24 16.67 12.46
CA ALA A 197 51.13 17.18 11.65
C ALA A 197 51.66 18.45 10.96
N SER A 198 51.17 18.75 9.76
CA SER A 198 50.83 20.08 9.22
C SER A 198 50.29 19.91 7.81
#